data_AF-A0A9R1RMV5-F1
#
_entry.id   AF-A0A9R1RMV5-F1
#
_cell.length_a   1.000
_cell.length_b   1.000
_cell.length_c   1.000
_cell.angle_alpha   90.00
_cell.angle_beta   90.00
_cell.angle_gamma   90.00
#
_symmetry.space_group_name_H-M   'P 1'
#
loop_
_entity.id
_entity.type
_entity.pdbx_description
1 polymer ?
#
loop_
_entity_poly.entity_id
_entity_poly.type
_entity_poly.pdbx_seq_one_letter_code
_entity_poly.pdbx_strand_id
1 'polypeptide(L)'
;MRTFCRLNAYGLFEVRVSGDGNCQFRALSDQLYRSPEYHKHVRKEIVKQLKACNSLYEGHVPMKYKHYCKKMKKSGEWGDHVTLQAAADKFAAKICLLTSFRDTCFVEIVPQYQAPQRELWLSFWSEIHYNSLYDARDLPSKYKPRKKHWLF
;
A
#
# COMPACT_ATOMS: atom_id res chain seq x y z
N MET A 1 -15.40 -13.15 -4.51
CA MET A 1 -14.94 -14.52 -4.85
C MET A 1 -13.74 -14.58 -5.80
N ARG A 2 -13.49 -13.61 -6.71
CA ARG A 2 -12.42 -13.72 -7.74
C ARG A 2 -10.99 -13.42 -7.24
N THR A 3 -10.80 -12.48 -6.32
CA THR A 3 -9.47 -12.09 -5.82
C THR A 3 -8.86 -13.15 -4.91
N PHE A 4 -9.67 -13.85 -4.10
CA PHE A 4 -9.22 -14.97 -3.27
C PHE A 4 -8.63 -16.11 -4.12
N CYS A 5 -9.25 -16.43 -5.26
CA CYS A 5 -8.71 -17.41 -6.21
C CYS A 5 -7.37 -16.94 -6.83
N ARG A 6 -7.21 -15.64 -7.11
CA ARG A 6 -5.95 -15.08 -7.63
C ARG A 6 -4.83 -15.07 -6.59
N LEU A 7 -5.14 -14.72 -5.34
CA LEU A 7 -4.18 -14.76 -4.23
C LEU A 7 -3.63 -16.17 -4.02
N ASN A 8 -4.50 -17.19 -4.03
CA ASN A 8 -4.08 -18.59 -3.96
C ASN A 8 -3.22 -19.02 -5.17
N ALA A 9 -3.52 -18.53 -6.37
CA ALA A 9 -2.72 -18.84 -7.57
C ALA A 9 -1.29 -18.27 -7.49
N TYR A 10 -1.10 -17.13 -6.82
CA TYR A 10 0.22 -16.52 -6.59
C TYR A 10 0.87 -16.92 -5.26
N GLY A 11 0.24 -17.77 -4.45
CA GLY A 11 0.74 -18.13 -3.11
C GLY A 11 0.78 -16.96 -2.11
N LEU A 12 -0.05 -15.93 -2.34
CA LEU A 12 -0.07 -14.70 -1.54
C LEU A 12 -1.13 -14.77 -0.44
N PHE A 13 -0.74 -14.36 0.76
CA PHE A 13 -1.60 -14.22 1.93
C PHE A 13 -1.97 -12.75 2.15
N GLU A 14 -3.27 -12.48 2.25
CA GLU A 14 -3.80 -11.15 2.51
C GLU A 14 -3.91 -10.88 4.01
N VAL A 15 -3.21 -9.84 4.46
CA VAL A 15 -3.31 -9.29 5.81
C VAL A 15 -4.27 -8.12 5.77
N ARG A 16 -5.47 -8.32 6.33
CA ARG A 16 -6.49 -7.29 6.42
C ARG A 16 -6.04 -6.16 7.33
N VAL A 17 -6.15 -4.93 6.85
CA VAL A 17 -6.00 -3.71 7.66
C VAL A 17 -7.36 -3.08 7.93
N SER A 18 -7.45 -2.18 8.91
CA SER A 18 -8.70 -1.49 9.20
C SER A 18 -9.20 -0.72 7.97
N GLY A 19 -10.49 -0.87 7.65
CA GLY A 19 -11.19 -0.18 6.55
C GLY A 19 -11.49 1.29 6.82
N ASP A 20 -10.52 2.02 7.39
CA ASP A 20 -10.59 3.47 7.57
C ASP A 20 -9.90 4.19 6.40
N GLY A 21 -10.02 5.51 6.33
CA GLY A 21 -9.29 6.31 5.34
C GLY A 21 -7.76 6.31 5.54
N ASN A 22 -7.20 5.48 6.41
CA ASN A 22 -5.76 5.24 6.53
C ASN A 22 -5.33 3.92 5.91
N CYS A 23 -6.23 3.12 5.34
CA CYS A 23 -5.93 1.76 4.85
C CYS A 23 -4.69 1.70 3.94
N GLN A 24 -4.55 2.60 2.97
CA GLN A 24 -3.38 2.65 2.07
C GLN A 24 -2.07 2.83 2.87
N PHE A 25 -2.05 3.78 3.81
CA PHE A 25 -0.88 4.06 4.65
C PHE A 25 -0.59 2.93 5.65
N ARG A 26 -1.63 2.25 6.15
CA ARG A 26 -1.49 1.07 7.01
C ARG A 26 -0.92 -0.11 6.25
N ALA A 27 -1.37 -0.35 5.02
CA ALA A 27 -0.87 -1.43 4.18
C ALA A 27 0.60 -1.18 3.79
N LEU A 28 0.95 0.06 3.41
CA LEU A 28 2.34 0.47 3.18
C LEU A 28 3.20 0.32 4.46
N SER A 29 2.69 0.75 5.60
CA SER A 29 3.38 0.61 6.89
C SER A 29 3.65 -0.85 7.22
N ASP A 30 2.67 -1.72 7.00
CA ASP A 30 2.82 -3.14 7.26
C ASP A 30 3.86 -3.78 6.31
N GLN A 31 3.87 -3.42 5.03
CA GLN A 31 4.89 -3.90 4.10
C GLN A 31 6.30 -3.38 4.45
N LEU A 32 6.43 -2.11 4.86
CA LEU A 32 7.73 -1.48 5.14
C LEU A 32 8.32 -1.85 6.51
N TYR A 33 7.47 -1.97 7.53
CA TYR A 33 7.88 -2.11 8.93
C TYR A 33 7.34 -3.38 9.59
N ARG A 34 6.67 -4.27 8.83
CA ARG A 34 5.96 -5.45 9.35
C ARG A 34 4.97 -5.09 10.45
N SER A 35 4.43 -3.86 10.42
CA SER A 35 3.46 -3.36 11.39
C SER A 35 2.61 -2.21 10.80
N PRO A 36 1.27 -2.26 10.92
CA PRO A 36 0.40 -1.17 10.45
C PRO A 36 0.41 0.07 11.37
N GLU A 37 1.05 -0.01 12.55
CA GLU A 37 1.02 1.05 13.57
C GLU A 37 1.82 2.30 13.18
N TYR A 38 2.78 2.18 12.25
CA TYR A 38 3.58 3.30 11.75
C TYR A 38 2.90 4.08 10.62
N HIS A 39 1.61 3.84 10.34
CA HIS A 39 0.89 4.50 9.24
C HIS A 39 0.92 6.05 9.30
N LYS A 40 0.95 6.63 10.51
CA LYS A 40 1.09 8.09 10.69
C LYS A 40 2.46 8.60 10.23
N HIS A 41 3.51 7.84 10.50
CA HIS A 41 4.86 8.14 10.05
C HIS A 41 4.97 8.02 8.54
N VAL A 42 4.46 6.92 7.97
CA VAL A 42 4.40 6.70 6.51
C VAL A 42 3.68 7.85 5.81
N ARG A 43 2.49 8.23 6.28
CA ARG A 43 1.75 9.39 5.75
C ARG A 43 2.58 10.68 5.80
N LYS A 44 3.25 10.93 6.91
CA LYS A 44 4.09 12.13 7.09
C LYS A 44 5.23 12.17 6.06
N GLU A 45 5.92 11.05 5.86
CA GLU A 45 7.03 10.97 4.90
C GLU A 45 6.56 11.10 3.44
N ILE A 46 5.43 10.49 3.09
CA ILE A 46 4.81 10.65 1.75
C ILE A 46 4.41 12.11 1.52
N VAL A 47 3.76 12.76 2.49
CA VAL A 47 3.40 14.19 2.36
C VAL A 47 4.63 15.08 2.30
N LYS A 48 5.74 14.71 2.95
CA LYS A 48 7.02 15.42 2.82
C LYS A 48 7.58 15.28 1.40
N GLN A 49 7.54 14.08 0.81
CA GLN A 49 7.94 13.83 -0.58
C GLN A 49 7.10 14.67 -1.56
N LEU A 50 5.77 14.63 -1.43
CA LEU A 50 4.85 15.41 -2.25
C LEU A 50 5.19 16.91 -2.22
N LYS A 51 5.49 17.45 -1.03
CA LYS A 51 5.86 18.87 -0.89
C LYS A 51 7.24 19.21 -1.45
N ALA A 52 8.21 18.32 -1.30
CA ALA A 52 9.59 18.57 -1.74
C ALA A 52 9.73 18.49 -3.26
N CYS A 53 8.96 17.63 -3.91
CA CYS A 53 9.04 17.37 -5.34
C CYS A 53 7.70 17.64 -6.04
N ASN A 54 7.07 18.79 -5.75
CA ASN A 54 5.74 19.13 -6.24
C ASN A 54 5.59 19.04 -7.76
N SER A 55 6.62 19.45 -8.52
CA SER A 55 6.63 19.45 -9.98
C SER A 55 6.39 18.06 -10.60
N LEU A 56 6.69 16.99 -9.88
CA LEU A 56 6.47 15.60 -10.33
C LEU A 56 5.00 15.19 -10.27
N TYR A 57 4.25 15.77 -9.33
CA TYR A 57 2.91 15.27 -8.97
C TYR A 57 1.79 16.25 -9.32
N GLU A 58 2.09 17.55 -9.42
CA GLU A 58 1.08 18.60 -9.57
C GLU A 58 0.17 18.39 -10.78
N GLY A 59 0.72 17.94 -11.92
CA GLY A 59 -0.06 17.65 -13.13
C GLY A 59 -1.04 16.47 -13.03
N HIS A 60 -0.90 15.63 -12.00
CA HIS A 60 -1.74 14.45 -11.78
C HIS A 60 -2.89 14.73 -10.80
N VAL A 61 -2.96 15.94 -10.26
CA VAL A 61 -3.93 16.32 -9.23
C VAL A 61 -4.94 17.30 -9.83
N PRO A 62 -6.27 17.01 -9.79
CA PRO A 62 -7.29 17.86 -10.43
C PRO A 62 -7.62 19.14 -9.65
N MET A 63 -6.85 19.45 -8.60
CA MET A 63 -7.08 20.59 -7.72
C MET A 63 -5.78 21.33 -7.42
N LYS A 64 -5.88 22.54 -6.84
CA LYS A 64 -4.69 23.31 -6.42
C LYS A 64 -3.79 22.45 -5.52
N TYR A 65 -2.54 22.24 -5.92
CA TYR A 65 -1.62 21.30 -5.27
C TYR A 65 -1.40 21.59 -3.78
N LYS A 66 -1.35 22.87 -3.41
CA LYS A 66 -1.26 23.29 -1.99
C LYS A 66 -2.46 22.83 -1.16
N HIS A 67 -3.66 22.78 -1.75
CA HIS A 67 -4.86 22.23 -1.09
C HIS A 67 -4.74 20.72 -0.95
N TYR A 68 -4.35 20.03 -2.02
CA TYR A 68 -4.13 18.58 -2.03
C TYR A 68 -3.17 18.14 -0.91
N CYS A 69 -1.99 18.77 -0.80
CA CYS A 69 -1.02 18.48 0.26
C CYS A 69 -1.56 18.76 1.68
N LYS A 70 -2.45 19.75 1.86
CA LYS A 70 -3.13 19.99 3.15
C LYS A 70 -4.14 18.89 3.45
N LYS A 71 -4.89 18.44 2.45
CA LYS A 71 -5.85 17.34 2.55
C LYS A 71 -5.15 16.05 2.94
N MET A 72 -4.11 15.65 2.21
CA MET A 72 -3.34 14.42 2.44
C MET A 72 -2.62 14.36 3.79
N LYS A 73 -2.33 15.52 4.40
CA LYS A 73 -1.78 15.60 5.77
C LYS A 73 -2.80 15.15 6.83
N LYS A 74 -4.11 15.25 6.58
CA LYS A 74 -5.15 14.93 7.57
C LYS A 74 -5.21 13.41 7.79
N SER A 75 -5.30 13.00 9.06
CA SER A 75 -5.54 11.60 9.42
C SER A 75 -6.92 11.19 8.93
N GLY A 76 -7.04 9.97 8.39
CA GLY A 76 -8.28 9.47 7.81
C GLY A 76 -8.57 9.99 6.40
N GLU A 77 -7.71 10.84 5.81
CA GLU A 77 -7.82 11.20 4.40
C GLU A 77 -7.34 10.03 3.52
N TRP A 78 -8.16 9.65 2.56
CA TRP A 78 -7.92 8.51 1.69
C TRP A 78 -6.74 8.80 0.76
N GLY A 79 -5.82 7.85 0.64
CA GLY A 79 -4.75 7.90 -0.35
C GLY A 79 -5.25 7.55 -1.74
N ASP A 80 -4.50 7.94 -2.76
CA ASP A 80 -4.78 7.74 -4.17
C ASP A 80 -3.54 7.17 -4.90
N HIS A 81 -3.55 7.20 -6.23
CA HIS A 81 -2.43 6.74 -7.04
C HIS A 81 -1.20 7.66 -6.93
N VAL A 82 -1.39 8.96 -6.67
CA VAL A 82 -0.30 9.94 -6.51
C VAL A 82 0.42 9.70 -5.18
N THR A 83 -0.30 9.36 -4.10
CA THR A 83 0.33 8.96 -2.84
C THR A 83 1.07 7.63 -2.95
N LEU A 84 0.64 6.69 -3.80
CA LEU A 84 1.41 5.47 -4.09
C LEU A 84 2.70 5.77 -4.84
N GLN A 85 2.65 6.61 -5.88
CA GLN A 85 3.86 7.03 -6.61
C GLN A 85 4.84 7.74 -5.67
N ALA A 86 4.36 8.70 -4.88
CA ALA A 86 5.20 9.38 -3.89
C ALA A 86 5.75 8.42 -2.81
N ALA A 87 5.02 7.35 -2.45
CA ALA A 87 5.55 6.32 -1.56
C ALA A 87 6.68 5.51 -2.21
N ALA A 88 6.51 5.10 -3.47
CA ALA A 88 7.54 4.41 -4.23
C ALA A 88 8.82 5.25 -4.30
N ASP A 89 8.68 6.54 -4.65
CA ASP A 89 9.79 7.48 -4.73
C ASP A 89 10.45 7.73 -3.37
N LYS A 90 9.65 7.87 -2.31
CA LYS A 90 10.17 8.17 -0.97
C LYS A 90 10.94 7.01 -0.35
N PHE A 91 10.47 5.77 -0.56
CA PHE A 91 11.01 4.58 0.10
C PHE A 91 11.88 3.71 -0.81
N ALA A 92 12.19 4.16 -2.03
CA ALA A 92 12.89 3.39 -3.04
C ALA A 92 12.24 2.00 -3.23
N ALA A 93 10.92 1.97 -3.31
CA ALA A 93 10.15 0.73 -3.27
C ALA A 93 9.32 0.58 -4.54
N LYS A 94 9.42 -0.57 -5.21
CA LYS A 94 8.46 -0.98 -6.22
C LYS A 94 7.18 -1.44 -5.52
N ILE A 95 6.04 -0.90 -5.90
CA ILE A 95 4.73 -1.32 -5.39
C ILE A 95 4.04 -2.16 -6.45
N CYS A 96 3.78 -3.42 -6.12
CA CYS A 96 3.04 -4.39 -6.89
C CYS A 96 1.58 -4.40 -6.39
N LEU A 97 0.66 -3.82 -7.16
CA LEU A 97 -0.75 -3.66 -6.78
C LEU A 97 -1.64 -4.64 -7.55
N LEU A 98 -2.23 -5.60 -6.83
CA LEU A 98 -3.24 -6.49 -7.38
C LEU A 98 -4.64 -5.88 -7.20
N THR A 99 -5.37 -5.68 -8.29
CA THR A 99 -6.70 -5.07 -8.23
C THR A 99 -7.81 -6.06 -8.59
N SER A 100 -9.04 -5.74 -8.17
CA SER A 100 -10.23 -6.48 -8.57
C SER A 100 -10.76 -6.11 -9.97
N PHE A 101 -10.16 -5.14 -10.66
CA PHE A 101 -10.57 -4.76 -12.01
C PHE A 101 -10.33 -5.90 -13.01
N ARG A 102 -11.23 -6.04 -13.99
CA ARG A 102 -11.14 -7.11 -15.01
C ARG A 102 -9.94 -6.90 -15.93
N ASP A 103 -9.70 -5.65 -16.33
CA ASP A 103 -8.76 -5.32 -17.39
C ASP A 103 -7.37 -4.90 -16.84
N THR A 104 -7.31 -4.42 -15.60
CA THR A 104 -6.08 -3.98 -14.92
C THR A 104 -5.84 -4.77 -13.63
N CYS A 105 -5.72 -6.09 -13.76
CA CYS A 105 -5.57 -7.00 -12.62
C CYS A 105 -4.28 -6.77 -11.81
N PHE A 106 -3.27 -6.15 -12.41
CA PHE A 106 -1.96 -5.89 -11.82
C PHE A 106 -1.43 -4.55 -12.29
N VAL A 107 -0.90 -3.75 -11.37
CA VAL A 107 -0.27 -2.45 -11.63
C VAL A 107 1.08 -2.42 -10.91
N GLU A 108 2.15 -2.10 -11.63
CA GLU A 108 3.46 -1.84 -11.03
C GLU A 108 3.71 -0.33 -10.95
N ILE A 109 4.10 0.11 -9.76
CA ILE A 109 4.48 1.50 -9.51
C ILE A 109 5.96 1.47 -9.12
N VAL A 110 6.81 1.99 -9.99
CA VAL A 110 8.26 2.03 -9.80
C VAL A 110 8.70 3.44 -9.39
N PRO A 111 9.76 3.57 -8.57
CA PRO A 111 10.35 4.87 -8.29
C PRO A 111 10.86 5.52 -9.59
N GLN A 112 10.62 6.81 -9.79
CA GLN A 112 10.93 7.50 -11.06
C GLN A 112 12.43 7.80 -11.23
N TYR A 113 13.16 8.04 -10.13
CA TYR A 113 14.53 8.59 -10.17
C TYR A 113 15.56 7.73 -9.44
N GLN A 114 15.23 6.50 -9.10
CA GLN A 114 16.14 5.58 -8.43
C GLN A 114 15.74 4.13 -8.66
N ALA A 115 16.71 3.21 -8.58
CA ALA A 115 16.42 1.79 -8.63
C ALA A 115 15.63 1.36 -7.38
N PRO A 116 14.60 0.50 -7.53
CA PRO A 116 13.88 -0.04 -6.39
C PRO A 116 14.81 -0.93 -5.54
N GLN A 117 14.89 -0.63 -4.25
CA GLN A 117 15.62 -1.41 -3.25
C GLN A 117 14.72 -2.42 -2.53
N ARG A 118 13.40 -2.28 -2.67
CA ARG A 118 12.39 -3.10 -2.00
C ARG A 118 11.21 -3.33 -2.93
N GLU A 119 10.48 -4.41 -2.68
CA GLU A 119 9.23 -4.72 -3.35
C GLU A 119 8.12 -4.82 -2.29
N LEU A 120 7.02 -4.09 -2.50
CA LEU A 120 5.87 -4.05 -1.61
C LEU A 120 4.66 -4.59 -2.38
N TRP A 121 3.92 -5.51 -1.77
CA TRP A 121 2.75 -6.11 -2.37
C TRP A 121 1.48 -5.65 -1.67
N LEU A 122 0.56 -5.08 -2.45
CA LEU A 122 -0.71 -4.57 -1.98
C LEU A 122 -1.85 -5.18 -2.79
N SER A 123 -3.02 -5.33 -2.19
CA SER A 123 -4.27 -5.55 -2.92
C SER A 123 -5.14 -4.32 -2.86
N PHE A 124 -5.89 -4.04 -3.93
CA PHE A 124 -6.92 -3.01 -3.98
C PHE A 124 -8.28 -3.63 -4.27
N TRP A 125 -9.14 -3.68 -3.25
CA TRP A 125 -10.44 -4.33 -3.29
C TRP A 125 -11.58 -3.33 -3.40
N SER A 126 -12.54 -3.66 -4.29
CA SER A 126 -13.83 -2.97 -4.44
C SER A 126 -13.71 -1.45 -4.58
N GLU A 127 -12.57 -0.99 -5.11
CA GLU A 127 -12.25 0.42 -5.34
C GLU A 127 -12.12 1.28 -4.07
N ILE A 128 -12.14 0.65 -2.88
CA ILE A 128 -12.20 1.40 -1.62
C ILE A 128 -11.19 0.95 -0.56
N HIS A 129 -10.49 -0.17 -0.75
CA HIS A 129 -9.71 -0.74 0.34
C HIS A 129 -8.39 -1.35 -0.09
N TYR A 130 -7.31 -0.93 0.60
CA TYR A 130 -5.97 -1.49 0.43
C TYR A 130 -5.67 -2.49 1.54
N ASN A 131 -5.15 -3.67 1.19
CA ASN A 131 -4.54 -4.60 2.14
C ASN A 131 -3.07 -4.86 1.80
N SER A 132 -2.37 -5.40 2.80
CA SER A 132 -0.99 -5.85 2.70
C SER A 132 -0.96 -7.31 2.24
N LEU A 133 -0.08 -7.66 1.30
CA LEU A 133 0.06 -9.03 0.80
C LEU A 133 1.46 -9.59 1.10
N TYR A 134 1.52 -10.86 1.48
CA TYR A 134 2.78 -11.55 1.78
C TYR A 134 2.89 -12.83 0.97
N ASP A 135 4.09 -13.21 0.56
CA ASP A 135 4.35 -14.62 0.22
C ASP A 135 4.09 -15.47 1.46
N ALA A 136 3.46 -16.63 1.28
CA ALA A 136 3.22 -17.64 2.31
C ALA A 136 4.44 -17.92 3.20
N ARG A 137 5.64 -17.91 2.60
CA ARG A 137 6.92 -18.19 3.25
C ARG A 137 7.38 -17.04 4.15
N ASP A 138 7.07 -15.81 3.75
CA ASP A 138 7.53 -14.58 4.41
C ASP A 138 6.50 -13.99 5.38
N LEU A 139 5.39 -14.69 5.61
CA LEU A 139 4.33 -14.24 6.49
C LEU A 139 4.87 -14.06 7.93
N PRO A 140 4.76 -12.86 8.53
CA PRO A 140 5.17 -12.62 9.90
C PRO A 140 4.51 -13.60 10.87
N SER A 141 5.25 -14.08 11.87
CA SER A 141 4.75 -15.09 12.83
C SER A 141 3.44 -14.70 13.50
N LYS A 142 3.19 -13.40 13.71
CA LYS A 142 1.94 -12.86 14.27
C LYS A 142 0.70 -13.08 13.38
N TYR A 143 0.89 -13.34 12.08
CA TYR A 143 -0.17 -13.61 11.11
C TYR A 143 -0.28 -15.11 10.75
N LYS A 144 0.68 -15.95 11.15
CA LYS A 144 0.60 -17.40 10.93
C LYS A 144 -0.56 -17.97 11.75
N PRO A 145 -1.42 -18.84 11.17
CA PRO A 145 -2.44 -19.54 11.93
C PRO A 145 -1.78 -20.31 13.08
N ARG A 146 -2.24 -20.10 14.31
CA ARG A 146 -1.76 -20.92 15.45
C ARG A 146 -2.12 -22.37 15.12
N LYS A 147 -1.12 -23.25 15.06
CA LYS A 147 -1.36 -24.70 14.99
C LYS A 147 -2.21 -25.05 16.21
N LYS A 148 -3.47 -25.42 16.00
CA LYS A 148 -4.26 -26.09 17.04
C LYS A 148 -3.61 -27.46 17.22
N HIS A 149 -2.81 -27.61 18.27
CA HIS A 149 -2.41 -28.93 18.74
C HIS A 149 -3.68 -29.61 19.24
N TRP A 150 -4.22 -30.52 18.44
CA TRP A 150 -5.18 -31.50 18.95
C TRP A 150 -4.36 -32.50 19.76
N LEU A 151 -4.41 -32.34 21.09
CA LEU A 151 -4.01 -33.39 22.01
C LEU A 151 -5.09 -34.46 21.91
N PHE A 152 -4.74 -35.59 21.29
CA PHE A 152 -5.44 -36.86 21.50
C PHE A 152 -4.90 -37.51 22.76
#